data_AF-A0A0A1MK34-F1
#
_entry.id   AF-A0A0A1MK34-F1
#
_cell.length_a   1.000
_cell.length_b   1.000
_cell.length_c   1.000
_cell.angle_alpha   90.00
_cell.angle_beta   90.00
_cell.angle_gamma   90.00
#
_symmetry.space_group_name_H-M   'P 1'
#
loop_
_entity.id
_entity.type
_entity.pdbx_description
1 polymer ?
#
loop_
_entity_poly.entity_id
_entity_poly.type
_entity_poly.pdbx_seq_one_letter_code
_entity_poly.pdbx_strand_id
1 'polypeptide(L)'
;MTDLSNGTLLIYGLVISAALMIGIIQWVRRRFEVLAVLAIILSLLLPLAGFLYSINRPEGMNEIAYIWQQARGRSGIGVFLLLGHLYILFWVLFGAEFKRLYEFLFPKVKRMIQWVKNRVRKQDKNKMKEEM
;
A
#
# COMPACT_ATOMS: atom_id res chain seq x y z
N MET A 1 10.39 21.32 -13.72
CA MET A 1 10.65 19.89 -13.41
C MET A 1 10.31 19.69 -11.94
N THR A 2 9.08 19.27 -11.62
CA THR A 2 8.77 18.78 -10.26
C THR A 2 8.82 17.28 -10.33
N ASP A 3 10.02 16.72 -10.16
CA ASP A 3 10.16 15.30 -9.89
C ASP A 3 9.26 14.97 -8.70
N LEU A 4 8.44 13.93 -8.86
CA LEU A 4 7.60 13.45 -7.78
C LEU A 4 8.56 13.08 -6.65
N SER A 5 8.65 13.95 -5.62
CA SER A 5 9.60 13.79 -4.53
C SER A 5 9.55 12.34 -4.04
N ASN A 6 10.71 11.70 -3.84
CA ASN A 6 10.78 10.30 -3.39
C ASN A 6 9.83 10.00 -2.23
N GLY A 7 9.55 10.98 -1.36
CA GLY A 7 8.55 10.86 -0.30
C GLY A 7 7.13 10.56 -0.81
N THR A 8 6.69 11.18 -1.90
CA THR A 8 5.35 10.95 -2.49
C THR A 8 5.22 9.54 -3.03
N LEU A 9 6.24 9.02 -3.73
CA LEU A 9 6.27 7.64 -4.21
C LEU A 9 6.28 6.63 -3.06
N LEU A 10 7.05 6.91 -2.00
CA LEU A 10 7.08 6.09 -0.79
C LEU A 10 5.73 6.05 -0.09
N ILE A 11 5.08 7.21 0.10
CA ILE A 11 3.74 7.30 0.71
C ILE A 11 2.72 6.55 -0.15
N TYR A 12 2.76 6.73 -1.47
CA TYR A 12 1.87 6.04 -2.39
C TYR A 12 2.04 4.51 -2.28
N GLY A 13 3.29 4.02 -2.32
CA GLY A 13 3.60 2.60 -2.16
C GLY A 13 3.12 2.04 -0.81
N LEU A 14 3.26 2.80 0.29
CA LEU A 14 2.76 2.42 1.61
C LEU A 14 1.24 2.31 1.65
N VAL A 15 0.52 3.28 1.07
CA VAL A 15 -0.95 3.28 1.02
C VAL A 15 -1.46 2.08 0.22
N ILE A 16 -0.88 1.82 -0.96
CA ILE A 16 -1.25 0.67 -1.80
C ILE A 16 -0.95 -0.66 -1.08
N SER A 17 0.24 -0.77 -0.46
CA SER A 17 0.63 -1.97 0.29
C SER A 17 -0.29 -2.21 1.49
N ALA A 18 -0.67 -1.15 2.22
CA ALA A 18 -1.62 -1.22 3.31
C ALA A 18 -2.99 -1.69 2.82
N ALA A 19 -3.49 -1.14 1.71
CA ALA A 19 -4.76 -1.54 1.12
C ALA A 19 -4.78 -3.03 0.73
N LEU A 20 -3.70 -3.51 0.10
CA LEU A 20 -3.52 -4.91 -0.25
C LEU A 20 -3.53 -5.81 0.99
N MET A 21 -2.75 -5.47 2.03
CA MET A 21 -2.70 -6.25 3.27
C MET A 21 -4.06 -6.29 3.97
N ILE A 22 -4.76 -5.16 4.07
CA ILE A 22 -6.11 -5.10 4.66
C ILE A 22 -7.08 -5.96 3.86
N GLY A 23 -7.03 -5.87 2.52
CA GLY A 23 -7.81 -6.70 1.61
C GLY A 23 -7.59 -8.20 1.86
N ILE A 24 -6.34 -8.64 1.86
CA ILE A 24 -5.99 -10.06 2.11
C ILE A 24 -6.48 -10.53 3.48
N ILE A 25 -6.28 -9.72 4.54
CA ILE A 25 -6.72 -10.08 5.89
C ILE A 25 -8.24 -10.25 5.96
N GLN A 26 -9.00 -9.31 5.38
CA GLN A 26 -10.46 -9.34 5.40
C GLN A 26 -11.02 -10.50 4.57
N TRP A 27 -10.40 -10.77 3.42
CA TRP A 27 -10.76 -11.90 2.56
C TRP A 27 -10.54 -13.25 3.27
N VAL A 28 -9.37 -13.46 3.88
CA VAL A 28 -9.07 -14.69 4.65
C VAL A 28 -10.03 -14.86 5.83
N ARG A 29 -10.50 -13.76 6.42
CA ARG A 29 -11.48 -13.75 7.53
C ARG A 29 -12.93 -13.92 7.08
N ARG A 30 -13.19 -14.04 5.77
CA ARG A 30 -14.54 -14.09 5.20
C ARG A 30 -15.44 -12.91 5.60
N ARG A 31 -14.85 -11.73 5.77
CA ARG A 31 -15.54 -10.48 6.12
C ARG A 31 -15.44 -9.51 4.96
N PHE A 32 -16.56 -8.95 4.55
CA PHE A 32 -16.62 -8.01 3.43
C PHE A 32 -15.93 -8.56 2.17
N GLU A 33 -16.12 -9.85 1.88
CA GLU A 33 -15.33 -10.60 0.88
C GLU A 33 -15.27 -9.90 -0.47
N VAL A 34 -16.41 -9.40 -0.98
CA VAL A 34 -16.48 -8.69 -2.26
C VAL A 34 -15.64 -7.41 -2.24
N LEU A 35 -15.76 -6.60 -1.18
CA LEU A 35 -14.98 -5.36 -1.04
C LEU A 35 -13.49 -5.66 -0.84
N ALA A 36 -13.17 -6.73 -0.11
CA ALA A 36 -11.80 -7.17 0.12
C ALA A 36 -11.12 -7.62 -1.18
N VAL A 37 -11.81 -8.44 -1.98
CA VAL A 37 -11.33 -8.87 -3.31
C VAL A 37 -11.18 -7.66 -4.24
N LEU A 38 -12.14 -6.73 -4.23
CA LEU A 38 -12.06 -5.51 -5.02
C LEU A 38 -10.84 -4.65 -4.62
N ALA A 39 -10.55 -4.54 -3.31
CA ALA A 39 -9.38 -3.83 -2.82
C ALA A 39 -8.06 -4.49 -3.25
N ILE A 40 -7.99 -5.83 -3.22
CA ILE A 40 -6.82 -6.57 -3.71
C ILE A 40 -6.61 -6.28 -5.19
N ILE A 41 -7.66 -6.43 -6.01
CA ILE A 41 -7.57 -6.19 -7.46
C ILE A 41 -7.15 -4.75 -7.74
N LEU A 42 -7.81 -3.75 -7.13
CA LEU A 42 -7.52 -2.34 -7.36
C LEU A 42 -6.12 -1.94 -6.87
N SER A 43 -5.63 -2.50 -5.76
CA SER A 43 -4.29 -2.20 -5.26
C SER A 43 -3.17 -2.67 -6.21
N LEU A 44 -3.43 -3.69 -7.03
CA LEU A 44 -2.51 -4.14 -8.08
C LEU A 44 -2.75 -3.42 -9.40
N LEU A 45 -4.02 -3.19 -9.75
CA LEU A 45 -4.41 -2.62 -11.03
C LEU A 45 -4.12 -1.12 -11.14
N LEU A 46 -4.30 -0.34 -10.06
CA LEU A 46 -4.07 1.09 -10.05
C LEU A 46 -2.62 1.50 -10.30
N PRO A 47 -1.59 0.92 -9.65
CA PRO A 47 -0.20 1.26 -9.97
C PRO A 47 0.16 0.87 -11.41
N LEU A 48 -0.36 -0.25 -11.93
CA LEU A 48 -0.13 -0.66 -13.31
C LEU A 48 -0.82 0.30 -14.30
N ALA A 49 -2.08 0.62 -14.07
CA ALA A 49 -2.84 1.55 -14.90
C ALA A 49 -2.25 2.97 -14.84
N GLY A 50 -1.85 3.42 -13.65
CA GLY A 50 -1.18 4.70 -13.44
C GLY A 50 0.14 4.78 -14.22
N PHE A 51 0.94 3.71 -14.18
CA PHE A 51 2.17 3.63 -14.97
C PHE A 51 1.91 3.74 -16.47
N LEU A 52 0.98 2.95 -17.02
CA LEU A 52 0.60 3.02 -18.44
C LEU A 52 0.09 4.40 -18.83
N TYR A 53 -0.64 5.05 -17.93
CA TYR A 53 -1.22 6.36 -18.17
C TYR A 53 -0.18 7.49 -18.11
N SER A 54 0.86 7.30 -17.29
CA SER A 54 2.00 8.21 -17.15
C SER A 54 2.78 8.37 -18.46
N ILE A 55 2.85 7.32 -19.30
CA ILE A 55 3.54 7.33 -20.60
C ILE A 55 2.94 8.36 -21.58
N ASN A 56 1.62 8.56 -21.53
CA ASN A 56 0.92 9.49 -22.41
C ASN A 56 0.87 10.92 -21.86
N ARG A 57 1.57 11.21 -20.75
CA ARG A 57 1.54 12.51 -20.08
C ARG A 57 2.38 13.53 -20.88
N PRO A 58 1.83 14.71 -21.20
CA PRO A 58 2.62 15.80 -21.78
C PRO A 58 3.80 16.20 -20.88
N GLU A 59 4.95 16.49 -21.48
CA GLU A 59 6.13 16.95 -20.76
C GLU A 59 5.82 18.24 -19.97
N GLY A 60 6.27 18.29 -18.71
CA GLY A 60 6.05 19.44 -17.83
C GLY A 60 4.72 19.46 -17.08
N MET A 61 3.79 18.53 -17.34
CA MET A 61 2.53 18.43 -16.59
C MET A 61 2.65 17.57 -15.33
N ASN A 62 2.05 18.01 -14.22
CA ASN A 62 1.96 17.22 -12.99
C ASN A 62 1.00 16.03 -13.18
N GLU A 63 1.37 14.86 -12.66
CA GLU A 63 0.62 13.61 -12.74
C GLU A 63 -0.79 13.71 -12.14
N ILE A 64 -0.94 14.37 -10.98
CA ILE A 64 -2.25 14.58 -10.34
C ILE A 64 -3.12 15.51 -11.19
N ALA A 65 -2.53 16.57 -11.72
CA ALA A 65 -3.24 17.52 -12.57
C ALA A 65 -3.68 16.88 -13.89
N TYR A 66 -2.85 16.00 -14.45
CA TYR A 66 -3.14 15.25 -15.66
C TYR A 66 -4.31 14.27 -15.45
N ILE A 67 -4.30 13.49 -14.36
CA ILE A 67 -5.41 12.60 -14.00
C ILE A 67 -6.70 13.40 -13.79
N TRP A 68 -6.62 14.55 -13.11
CA TRP A 68 -7.77 15.43 -12.89
C TRP A 68 -8.35 15.99 -14.19
N GLN A 69 -7.50 16.45 -15.10
CA GLN A 69 -7.94 16.97 -16.40
C GLN A 69 -8.59 15.87 -17.24
N GLN A 70 -7.99 14.67 -17.29
CA GLN A 70 -8.55 13.51 -18.00
C GLN A 70 -9.88 13.05 -17.40
N ALA A 71 -10.00 13.02 -16.06
CA ALA A 71 -11.25 12.71 -15.38
C ALA A 71 -12.34 13.75 -15.69
N ARG A 72 -11.99 15.04 -15.70
CA ARG A 72 -12.92 16.12 -16.10
C ARG A 72 -13.30 16.03 -17.58
N GLY A 73 -12.38 15.60 -18.43
CA GLY A 73 -12.61 15.27 -19.85
C GLY A 73 -13.42 13.98 -20.07
N ARG A 74 -13.91 13.32 -19.00
CA ARG A 74 -14.64 12.03 -19.04
C ARG A 74 -13.89 10.89 -19.73
N SER A 75 -12.56 10.94 -19.71
CA SER A 75 -11.74 9.82 -20.16
C SER A 75 -11.96 8.62 -19.24
N GLY A 76 -12.37 7.49 -19.81
CA GLY A 76 -12.71 6.30 -19.02
C GLY A 76 -11.59 5.87 -18.08
N ILE A 77 -10.32 5.97 -18.52
CA ILE A 77 -9.15 5.62 -17.70
C ILE A 77 -8.91 6.68 -16.61
N GLY A 78 -9.07 7.97 -16.92
CA GLY A 78 -8.91 9.05 -15.93
C GLY A 78 -9.94 8.95 -14.80
N VAL A 79 -11.21 8.66 -15.15
CA VAL A 79 -12.28 8.42 -14.18
C VAL A 79 -12.02 7.15 -13.37
N PHE A 80 -11.60 6.06 -14.02
CA PHE A 80 -11.23 4.82 -13.36
C PHE A 80 -10.11 5.02 -12.33
N LEU A 81 -9.04 5.72 -12.71
CA LEU A 81 -7.94 6.06 -11.81
C LEU A 81 -8.43 6.89 -10.64
N LEU A 82 -9.22 7.95 -10.88
CA LEU A 82 -9.73 8.82 -9.81
C LEU A 82 -10.59 8.04 -8.80
N LEU A 83 -11.59 7.29 -9.30
CA LEU A 83 -12.50 6.52 -8.45
C LEU A 83 -11.79 5.38 -7.73
N GLY A 84 -10.85 4.70 -8.39
CA GLY A 84 -10.10 3.62 -7.76
C GLY A 84 -9.18 4.13 -6.65
N HIS A 85 -8.52 5.28 -6.83
CA HIS A 85 -7.73 5.89 -5.75
C HIS A 85 -8.62 6.33 -4.58
N LEU A 86 -9.80 6.89 -4.87
CA LEU A 86 -10.76 7.27 -3.84
C LEU A 86 -11.25 6.04 -3.06
N TYR A 87 -11.50 4.93 -3.75
CA TYR A 87 -11.85 3.65 -3.12
C TYR A 87 -10.72 3.13 -2.22
N ILE A 88 -9.47 3.12 -2.70
CA ILE A 88 -8.31 2.69 -1.90
C ILE A 88 -8.16 3.56 -0.65
N LEU A 89 -8.30 4.89 -0.77
CA LEU A 89 -8.26 5.80 0.37
C LEU A 89 -9.36 5.47 1.38
N PHE A 90 -10.60 5.29 0.92
CA PHE A 90 -11.71 4.90 1.77
C PHE A 90 -11.46 3.54 2.43
N TRP A 91 -10.92 2.57 1.70
CA TRP A 91 -10.61 1.24 2.20
C TRP A 91 -9.51 1.26 3.28
N VAL A 92 -8.47 2.07 3.10
CA VAL A 92 -7.39 2.21 4.09
C VAL A 92 -7.90 2.92 5.35
N LEU A 93 -8.75 3.94 5.20
CA LEU A 93 -9.29 4.71 6.33
C LEU A 93 -10.39 3.98 7.11
N PHE A 94 -11.29 3.27 6.42
CA PHE A 94 -12.50 2.69 7.00
C PHE A 94 -12.57 1.15 6.93
N GLY A 95 -11.89 0.52 5.95
CA GLY A 95 -11.89 -0.94 5.78
C GLY A 95 -11.17 -1.67 6.92
N ALA A 96 -10.26 -0.98 7.60
CA ALA A 96 -9.77 -1.35 8.91
C ALA A 96 -10.51 -0.50 9.96
N GLU A 97 -11.38 -1.11 10.78
CA GLU A 97 -11.51 -0.59 12.14
C GLU A 97 -10.10 -0.68 12.76
N PHE A 98 -9.36 0.43 12.80
CA PHE A 98 -7.94 0.49 13.19
C PHE A 98 -7.63 -0.32 14.47
N LYS A 99 -8.59 -0.37 15.41
CA LYS A 99 -8.55 -1.23 16.60
C LYS A 99 -8.34 -2.72 16.30
N ARG A 100 -9.12 -3.30 15.38
CA ARG A 100 -9.06 -4.74 15.05
C ARG A 100 -7.86 -5.10 14.18
N LEU A 101 -7.36 -4.16 13.39
CA LEU A 101 -6.12 -4.36 12.61
C LEU A 101 -4.92 -4.38 13.55
N TYR A 102 -4.86 -3.46 14.52
CA TYR A 102 -3.82 -3.43 15.55
C TYR A 102 -3.83 -4.72 16.37
N GLU A 103 -4.99 -5.17 16.87
CA GLU A 103 -5.12 -6.44 17.61
C GLU A 103 -4.64 -7.68 16.83
N PHE A 104 -4.76 -7.69 15.50
CA PHE A 104 -4.32 -8.81 14.68
C PHE A 104 -2.83 -8.77 14.34
N LEU A 105 -2.31 -7.57 14.03
CA LEU A 105 -0.90 -7.40 13.67
C LEU A 105 0.00 -7.48 14.91
N PHE A 106 -0.44 -6.95 16.06
CA PHE A 106 0.34 -6.92 17.31
C PHE A 106 0.92 -8.29 17.72
N PRO A 107 0.16 -9.42 17.76
CA PRO A 107 0.71 -10.72 18.14
C PRO A 107 1.63 -11.35 17.09
N LYS A 108 1.47 -11.03 15.79
CA LYS A 108 2.38 -11.53 14.75
C LYS A 108 3.68 -10.72 14.70
N VAL A 109 3.58 -9.40 14.78
CA VAL A 109 4.71 -8.48 14.82
C VAL A 109 5.53 -8.69 16.09
N LYS A 110 4.88 -8.83 17.25
CA LYS A 110 5.57 -9.14 18.52
C LYS A 110 6.37 -10.44 18.44
N ARG A 111 5.82 -11.50 17.86
CA ARG A 111 6.53 -12.77 17.63
C ARG A 111 7.74 -12.58 16.71
N MET A 112 7.58 -11.81 15.64
CA MET A 112 8.65 -11.55 14.68
C MET A 112 9.78 -10.73 15.31
N ILE A 113 9.46 -9.66 16.05
CA ILE A 113 10.44 -8.84 16.79
C ILE A 113 11.17 -9.68 17.83
N GLN A 114 10.45 -10.53 18.60
CA GLN A 114 11.09 -11.41 19.56
C GLN A 114 12.03 -12.42 18.90
N TRP A 115 11.63 -12.98 17.75
CA TRP A 115 12.48 -13.90 17.00
C TRP A 115 13.77 -13.21 16.52
N VAL A 116 13.66 -12.00 15.97
CA VAL A 116 14.82 -11.20 15.55
C VAL A 116 15.71 -10.83 16.73
N LYS A 117 15.14 -10.34 17.84
CA LYS A 117 15.90 -9.99 19.05
C LYS A 117 16.67 -11.19 19.62
N ASN A 118 16.05 -12.38 19.61
CA ASN A 118 16.71 -13.61 20.04
C ASN A 118 17.84 -14.04 19.10
N ARG A 119 17.74 -13.75 17.79
CA ARG A 119 18.80 -14.04 16.80
C ARG A 119 20.01 -13.13 17.00
N VAL A 120 19.78 -11.83 17.21
CA VAL A 120 20.85 -10.85 17.48
C VAL A 120 21.58 -11.21 18.78
N ARG A 121 20.84 -11.50 19.85
CA ARG A 121 21.43 -11.88 21.15
C ARG A 121 22.23 -13.19 21.09
N LYS A 122 21.86 -14.13 20.22
CA LYS A 122 22.62 -15.36 19.99
C LYS A 122 23.93 -15.09 19.23
N GLN A 123 23.91 -14.20 18.24
CA GLN A 123 25.13 -13.83 17.51
C GLN A 123 26.13 -13.10 18.42
N ASP A 124 25.64 -12.19 19.27
CA ASP A 124 26.50 -11.43 20.19
C ASP A 124 27.20 -12.33 21.22
N LYS A 125 26.47 -13.32 21.76
CA LYS A 125 27.03 -14.33 22.67
C LYS A 125 28.05 -15.26 22.01
N ASN A 126 27.91 -15.57 20.72
CA ASN A 126 28.86 -16.42 20.02
C ASN A 126 30.16 -15.67 19.71
N LYS A 127 30.09 -14.38 19.35
CA LYS A 127 31.29 -13.55 19.16
C LYS A 127 32.14 -13.45 20.44
N MET A 128 31.54 -13.21 21.60
CA MET A 128 32.28 -13.17 22.87
C MET A 128 32.95 -14.50 23.26
N LYS A 129 32.49 -15.63 22.72
CA LYS A 129 33.09 -16.95 22.99
C LYS A 129 34.26 -17.29 22.06
N GLU A 130 34.36 -16.62 20.91
CA GLU A 130 35.48 -16.78 19.97
C GLU A 130 36.65 -15.86 20.33
N GLU A 131 36.42 -14.83 21.15
CA GLU A 131 37.43 -13.86 21.64
C GLU A 131 38.03 -14.21 23.02
N MET A 132 37.62 -15.34 23.64
CA MET A 132 38.20 -15.90 24.88
C MET A 132 39.00 -17.17 24.58
#